data_AF-D3CR41-F1
#
_entry.id   AF-D3CR41-F1
#
_cell.length_a   1.000
_cell.length_b   1.000
_cell.length_c   1.000
_cell.angle_alpha   90.00
_cell.angle_beta   90.00
_cell.angle_gamma   90.00
#
_symmetry.space_group_name_H-M   'P 1'
#
loop_
_entity.id
_entity.type
_entity.pdbx_description
1 polymer ?
#
loop_
_entity_poly.entity_id
_entity_poly.type
_entity_poly.pdbx_seq_one_letter_code
_entity_poly.pdbx_strand_id
1 'polypeptide(L)'
;MPGALEAVDADGVDPRPPERRNATSAELMADLNEALPLPSDESIRAAVLTGNGPSFSAGGDLKAARLPIEPGSRRMREVFNPVVARLAALPLPAVAAVNGPALGAGLSLALAADLRVASTRAMFSAGFVNVGLAPDTGASFFLPRLVGHGRAFQILATGRKVGAEEALAIGLVNRVVEHEALMTEAVELAELLSAKPGIAVQAVKELLEAAGHNSLAGQFEAEARMYDRASTHPGRIAARKAMVAKLTSGRPGPQAAEAPPGSGMTPPAVIPEPAPARRPTRGHPRRPFCMPDPVRSS
;
A
#
# COMPACT_ATOMS: atom_id res chain seq x y z
N MET A 1 8.30 -4.41 -24.64
CA MET A 1 9.39 -4.24 -23.66
C MET A 1 8.80 -4.35 -22.27
N PRO A 2 9.54 -4.85 -21.26
CA PRO A 2 9.30 -4.45 -19.88
C PRO A 2 9.33 -2.91 -19.79
N GLY A 3 8.52 -2.31 -18.92
CA GLY A 3 8.57 -0.87 -18.68
C GLY A 3 9.87 -0.47 -18.00
N ALA A 4 10.30 0.78 -18.16
CA ALA A 4 11.48 1.26 -17.45
C ALA A 4 11.23 1.20 -15.93
N LEU A 5 12.12 0.53 -15.22
CA LEU A 5 12.24 0.68 -13.78
C LEU A 5 13.08 1.93 -13.53
N GLU A 6 12.41 3.04 -13.24
CA GLU A 6 13.10 4.12 -12.57
C GLU A 6 13.26 3.72 -11.10
N ALA A 7 14.47 3.28 -10.76
CA ALA A 7 14.90 3.36 -9.38
C ALA A 7 14.94 4.85 -9.03
N VAL A 8 14.07 5.29 -8.13
CA VAL A 8 14.25 6.57 -7.44
C VAL A 8 15.31 6.33 -6.38
N ASP A 9 16.53 6.11 -6.88
CA ASP A 9 17.74 6.14 -6.09
C ASP A 9 17.89 7.56 -5.52
N ALA A 10 18.56 7.69 -4.37
CA ALA A 10 18.87 9.00 -3.81
C ALA A 10 19.74 9.84 -4.77
N ASP A 11 20.46 9.16 -5.68
CA ASP A 11 21.34 9.74 -6.68
C ASP A 11 20.69 9.87 -8.09
N GLY A 12 19.37 9.76 -8.19
CA GLY A 12 18.63 10.28 -9.36
C GLY A 12 18.84 11.80 -9.56
N VAL A 13 19.23 12.49 -8.47
CA VAL A 13 19.83 13.83 -8.47
C VAL A 13 21.06 13.83 -7.55
N ASP A 14 22.23 14.10 -8.16
CA ASP A 14 23.53 14.43 -7.54
C ASP A 14 24.24 13.33 -6.68
N PRO A 15 25.30 12.68 -7.21
CA PRO A 15 26.04 11.61 -6.52
C PRO A 15 26.89 12.13 -5.35
N ARG A 16 26.35 12.03 -4.12
CA ARG A 16 26.94 12.63 -2.92
C ARG A 16 27.55 11.59 -1.96
N PRO A 17 28.64 11.92 -1.24
CA PRO A 17 29.42 10.92 -0.51
C PRO A 17 28.67 10.33 0.71
N PRO A 18 28.78 9.01 0.96
CA PRO A 18 27.98 8.28 1.95
C PRO A 18 28.30 8.58 3.43
N GLU A 19 29.23 9.51 3.71
CA GLU A 19 29.70 9.85 5.06
C GLU A 19 28.57 10.27 6.01
N ARG A 20 27.52 10.92 5.48
CA ARG A 20 26.36 11.39 6.24
C ARG A 20 25.22 10.36 6.37
N ARG A 21 25.39 9.13 5.88
CA ARG A 21 24.41 8.02 5.98
C ARG A 21 22.99 8.42 5.56
N ASN A 22 22.90 9.17 4.46
CA ASN A 22 21.66 9.65 3.84
C ASN A 22 20.76 10.38 4.86
N ALA A 23 21.36 11.22 5.72
CA ALA A 23 20.63 12.05 6.65
C ALA A 23 19.66 12.98 5.90
N THR A 24 18.46 13.13 6.44
CA THR A 24 17.33 13.85 5.84
C THR A 24 17.55 15.37 5.92
N SER A 25 18.41 15.88 5.04
CA SER A 25 18.78 17.29 4.94
C SER A 25 17.73 18.10 4.16
N ALA A 26 17.89 19.42 4.03
CA ALA A 26 16.93 20.22 3.26
C ALA A 26 17.09 19.98 1.75
N GLU A 27 18.32 19.68 1.34
CA GLU A 27 18.76 19.42 -0.03
C GLU A 27 18.18 18.09 -0.51
N LEU A 28 18.45 16.99 0.19
CA LEU A 28 17.89 15.66 -0.13
C LEU A 28 16.35 15.66 -0.22
N MET A 29 15.68 16.48 0.61
CA MET A 29 14.22 16.61 0.54
C MET A 29 13.75 17.51 -0.61
N ALA A 30 14.55 18.46 -1.08
CA ALA A 30 14.28 19.19 -2.32
C ALA A 30 14.45 18.26 -3.54
N ASP A 31 15.53 17.48 -3.58
CA ASP A 31 15.84 16.53 -4.65
C ASP A 31 14.75 15.46 -4.78
N LEU A 32 14.35 14.84 -3.66
CA LEU A 32 13.21 13.90 -3.64
C LEU A 32 11.89 14.58 -4.01
N ASN A 33 11.69 15.86 -3.65
CA ASN A 33 10.50 16.60 -4.04
C ASN A 33 10.49 16.90 -5.56
N GLU A 34 11.64 17.04 -6.21
CA GLU A 34 11.79 17.23 -7.65
C GLU A 34 11.69 15.91 -8.44
N ALA A 35 12.16 14.78 -7.87
CA ALA A 35 12.11 13.46 -8.50
C ALA A 35 10.75 12.73 -8.34
N LEU A 36 10.05 12.88 -7.21
CA LEU A 36 8.76 12.21 -6.97
C LEU A 36 7.52 12.62 -7.82
N PRO A 37 7.48 13.71 -8.64
CA PRO A 37 6.34 14.04 -9.52
C PRO A 37 6.09 13.08 -10.70
N LEU A 38 6.42 11.80 -10.59
CA LEU A 38 6.31 10.82 -11.68
C LEU A 38 4.84 10.53 -12.04
N PRO A 39 4.49 10.36 -13.33
CA PRO A 39 5.35 10.35 -14.51
C PRO A 39 5.09 11.48 -15.53
N SER A 40 6.15 11.92 -16.21
CA SER A 40 6.07 12.53 -17.56
C SER A 40 6.30 11.52 -18.69
N ASP A 41 6.87 10.35 -18.38
CA ASP A 41 7.02 9.20 -19.29
C ASP A 41 6.14 8.01 -18.85
N GLU A 42 5.20 7.60 -19.71
CA GLU A 42 4.31 6.44 -19.47
C GLU A 42 5.05 5.08 -19.41
N SER A 43 6.34 5.03 -19.74
CA SER A 43 7.15 3.82 -19.62
C SER A 43 7.48 3.46 -18.16
N ILE A 44 7.45 4.43 -17.25
CA ILE A 44 7.72 4.25 -15.80
C ILE A 44 6.48 3.69 -15.11
N ARG A 45 6.63 2.53 -14.46
CA ARG A 45 5.47 1.70 -14.05
C ARG A 45 5.52 1.12 -12.64
N ALA A 46 6.62 1.32 -11.94
CA ALA A 46 6.82 1.14 -10.51
C ALA A 46 8.08 1.92 -10.09
N ALA A 47 8.19 2.31 -8.83
CA ALA A 47 9.37 2.96 -8.28
C ALA A 47 9.98 2.13 -7.16
N VAL A 48 11.32 2.07 -7.10
CA VAL A 48 12.06 1.51 -5.96
C VAL A 48 12.85 2.64 -5.31
N LEU A 49 12.69 2.79 -3.99
CA LEU A 49 13.42 3.76 -3.15
C LEU A 49 14.40 2.99 -2.26
N THR A 50 15.67 3.35 -2.29
CA THR A 50 16.75 2.75 -1.48
C THR A 50 17.63 3.85 -0.86
N GLY A 51 18.62 3.45 -0.07
CA GLY A 51 19.68 4.36 0.41
C GLY A 51 21.05 3.91 -0.06
N ASN A 52 21.88 4.85 -0.51
CA ASN A 52 23.28 4.57 -0.85
C ASN A 52 24.08 4.16 0.42
N GLY A 53 25.03 3.24 0.27
CA GLY A 53 25.95 2.83 1.32
C GLY A 53 25.30 2.03 2.48
N PRO A 54 25.76 2.23 3.74
CA PRO A 54 25.47 1.33 4.86
C PRO A 54 24.17 1.67 5.63
N SER A 55 23.27 2.48 5.08
CA SER A 55 22.04 2.92 5.76
C SER A 55 20.97 3.32 4.74
N PHE A 56 19.70 3.18 5.10
CA PHE A 56 18.60 3.68 4.28
C PHE A 56 18.53 5.21 4.43
N SER A 57 18.28 5.67 5.65
CA SER A 57 18.45 7.07 6.03
C SER A 57 18.60 7.21 7.54
N ALA A 58 19.61 7.99 7.96
CA ALA A 58 19.88 8.28 9.36
C ALA A 58 18.91 9.29 10.02
N GLY A 59 17.91 9.80 9.29
CA GLY A 59 17.00 10.84 9.78
C GLY A 59 17.64 12.22 9.78
N GLY A 60 17.04 13.18 10.49
CA GLY A 60 17.57 14.56 10.56
C GLY A 60 18.99 14.61 11.13
N ASP A 61 19.87 15.36 10.47
CA ASP A 61 21.28 15.46 10.86
C ASP A 61 21.47 16.23 12.18
N LEU A 62 21.58 15.49 13.29
CA LEU A 62 21.88 16.02 14.63
C LEU A 62 23.32 16.55 14.78
N LYS A 63 24.20 16.35 13.79
CA LYS A 63 25.58 16.87 13.75
C LYS A 63 25.73 18.09 12.85
N ALA A 64 24.73 18.42 12.03
CA ALA A 64 24.68 19.69 11.32
C ALA A 64 24.77 20.85 12.33
N ALA A 65 25.37 21.97 11.91
CA ALA A 65 25.61 23.11 12.79
C ALA A 65 24.33 23.52 13.51
N ARG A 66 24.43 23.64 14.86
CA ARG A 66 23.33 23.84 15.83
C ARG A 66 22.05 24.37 15.19
N LEU A 67 21.09 23.48 14.96
CA LEU A 67 19.75 23.88 14.52
C LEU A 67 19.21 24.94 15.50
N PRO A 68 18.70 26.09 15.01
CA PRO A 68 18.20 27.14 15.88
C PRO A 68 17.01 26.61 16.70
N ILE A 69 16.94 27.03 17.97
CA ILE A 69 15.91 26.58 18.92
C ILE A 69 14.61 27.35 18.64
N GLU A 70 14.00 27.03 17.49
CA GLU A 70 12.91 27.76 16.86
C GLU A 70 11.76 26.82 16.45
N PRO A 71 10.51 27.31 16.30
CA PRO A 71 9.36 26.49 15.92
C PRO A 71 9.47 25.83 14.53
N GLY A 72 10.00 24.61 14.47
CA GLY A 72 10.23 23.83 13.24
C GLY A 72 9.01 23.53 12.37
N SER A 73 7.79 23.88 12.81
CA SER A 73 6.53 23.61 12.10
C SER A 73 6.45 24.20 10.68
N ARG A 74 7.22 25.27 10.38
CA ARG A 74 7.32 25.82 9.02
C ARG A 74 8.11 24.88 8.11
N ARG A 75 9.34 24.52 8.52
CA ARG A 75 10.22 23.59 7.79
C ARG A 75 9.56 22.22 7.57
N MET A 76 8.85 21.71 8.59
CA MET A 76 8.07 20.47 8.46
C MET A 76 7.01 20.57 7.33
N ARG A 77 6.24 21.66 7.30
CA ARG A 77 5.17 21.86 6.30
C ARG A 77 5.69 22.15 4.89
N GLU A 78 6.78 22.90 4.75
CA GLU A 78 7.29 23.37 3.46
C GLU A 78 8.33 22.44 2.82
N VAL A 79 9.04 21.61 3.61
CA VAL A 79 10.16 20.77 3.11
C VAL A 79 9.91 19.27 3.33
N PHE A 80 9.45 18.85 4.52
CA PHE A 80 9.42 17.42 4.86
C PHE A 80 8.11 16.72 4.48
N ASN A 81 6.97 17.30 4.86
CA ASN A 81 5.66 16.74 4.58
C ASN A 81 5.34 16.61 3.08
N PRO A 82 5.74 17.55 2.17
CA PRO A 82 5.44 17.42 0.74
C PRO A 82 6.06 16.18 0.09
N VAL A 83 7.29 15.81 0.46
CA VAL A 83 7.98 14.61 -0.05
C VAL A 83 7.22 13.35 0.32
N VAL A 84 6.90 13.18 1.61
CA VAL A 84 6.16 12.02 2.10
C VAL A 84 4.74 11.95 1.52
N ALA A 85 4.07 13.10 1.39
CA ALA A 85 2.76 13.16 0.74
C ALA A 85 2.83 12.78 -0.75
N ARG A 86 3.86 13.21 -1.49
CA ARG A 86 4.07 12.82 -2.89
C ARG A 86 4.36 11.33 -3.04
N LEU A 87 5.24 10.77 -2.21
CA LEU A 87 5.57 9.33 -2.20
C LEU A 87 4.33 8.47 -1.92
N ALA A 88 3.55 8.82 -0.89
CA ALA A 88 2.30 8.13 -0.57
C ALA A 88 1.24 8.29 -1.68
N ALA A 89 1.15 9.46 -2.32
CA ALA A 89 0.21 9.74 -3.39
C ALA A 89 0.65 9.33 -4.80
N LEU A 90 1.83 8.68 -4.97
CA LEU A 90 2.30 8.24 -6.28
C LEU A 90 1.25 7.38 -7.01
N PRO A 91 0.90 7.67 -8.28
CA PRO A 91 -0.10 6.91 -9.05
C PRO A 91 0.39 5.52 -9.46
N LEU A 92 1.66 5.23 -9.21
CA LEU A 92 2.37 3.98 -9.48
C LEU A 92 2.88 3.37 -8.15
N PRO A 93 3.05 2.03 -8.08
CA PRO A 93 3.45 1.36 -6.85
C PRO A 93 4.90 1.70 -6.47
N ALA A 94 5.12 2.01 -5.18
CA ALA A 94 6.42 2.33 -4.60
C ALA A 94 6.89 1.24 -3.63
N VAL A 95 8.12 0.75 -3.80
CA VAL A 95 8.76 -0.25 -2.93
C VAL A 95 9.96 0.38 -2.22
N ALA A 96 9.96 0.38 -0.88
CA ALA A 96 11.15 0.74 -0.10
C ALA A 96 12.06 -0.47 0.09
N ALA A 97 13.27 -0.40 -0.48
CA ALA A 97 14.35 -1.36 -0.29
C ALA A 97 15.25 -0.89 0.87
N VAL A 98 14.99 -1.42 2.07
CA VAL A 98 15.65 -0.95 3.30
C VAL A 98 16.97 -1.70 3.52
N ASN A 99 18.06 -1.16 2.97
CA ASN A 99 19.43 -1.70 2.98
C ASN A 99 20.09 -1.75 4.37
N GLY A 100 19.76 -0.81 5.24
CA GLY A 100 20.33 -0.67 6.59
C GLY A 100 19.44 0.15 7.53
N PRO A 101 20.01 0.91 8.49
CA PRO A 101 19.23 1.76 9.40
C PRO A 101 18.29 2.75 8.70
N ALA A 102 17.04 2.81 9.18
CA ALA A 102 16.01 3.78 8.80
C ALA A 102 15.48 4.47 10.06
N LEU A 103 15.85 5.74 10.25
CA LEU A 103 15.70 6.46 11.53
C LEU A 103 14.93 7.78 11.34
N GLY A 104 14.06 8.14 12.27
CA GLY A 104 13.35 9.45 12.25
C GLY A 104 12.56 9.68 10.96
N ALA A 105 12.79 10.82 10.29
CA ALA A 105 12.21 11.08 8.96
C ALA A 105 12.61 10.03 7.90
N GLY A 106 13.75 9.36 8.06
CA GLY A 106 14.17 8.20 7.25
C GLY A 106 13.30 6.95 7.48
N LEU A 107 12.79 6.75 8.70
CA LEU A 107 11.73 5.77 8.95
C LEU A 107 10.43 6.23 8.27
N SER A 108 10.05 7.51 8.38
CA SER A 108 8.83 8.06 7.77
C SER A 108 8.78 7.85 6.24
N LEU A 109 9.91 8.03 5.54
CA LEU A 109 10.02 7.74 4.11
C LEU A 109 9.75 6.25 3.79
N ALA A 110 10.35 5.32 4.53
CA ALA A 110 10.12 3.89 4.34
C ALA A 110 8.66 3.47 4.66
N LEU A 111 8.03 4.13 5.64
CA LEU A 111 6.63 3.89 6.01
C LEU A 111 5.63 4.38 4.95
N ALA A 112 5.99 5.36 4.12
CA ALA A 112 5.12 5.99 3.12
C ALA A 112 5.16 5.32 1.74
N ALA A 113 6.11 4.42 1.48
CA ALA A 113 6.05 3.50 0.35
C ALA A 113 4.88 2.50 0.51
N ASP A 114 4.38 1.94 -0.58
CA ASP A 114 3.31 0.93 -0.52
C ASP A 114 3.80 -0.34 0.20
N LEU A 115 4.96 -0.85 -0.22
CA LEU A 115 5.59 -2.06 0.32
C LEU A 115 7.02 -1.80 0.80
N ARG A 116 7.50 -2.64 1.72
CA ARG A 116 8.88 -2.63 2.25
C ARG A 116 9.52 -4.01 2.13
N VAL A 117 10.70 -4.08 1.51
CA VAL A 117 11.62 -5.21 1.57
C VAL A 117 12.81 -4.78 2.42
N ALA A 118 13.23 -5.60 3.38
CA ALA A 118 14.32 -5.28 4.28
C ALA A 118 15.52 -6.22 4.13
N SER A 119 16.71 -5.65 4.15
CA SER A 119 17.97 -6.36 4.40
C SER A 119 17.96 -6.97 5.81
N THR A 120 18.63 -8.11 6.00
CA THR A 120 18.96 -8.66 7.34
C THR A 120 19.73 -7.66 8.22
N ARG A 121 20.40 -6.67 7.61
CA ARG A 121 21.11 -5.56 8.27
C ARG A 121 20.20 -4.34 8.57
N ALA A 122 18.91 -4.40 8.27
CA ALA A 122 17.96 -3.30 8.48
C ALA A 122 17.62 -3.10 9.97
N MET A 123 17.43 -1.84 10.35
CA MET A 123 17.09 -1.45 11.73
C MET A 123 16.23 -0.20 11.72
N PHE A 124 15.03 -0.30 12.28
CA PHE A 124 14.04 0.78 12.30
C PHE A 124 14.01 1.46 13.67
N SER A 125 13.93 2.79 13.72
CA SER A 125 13.67 3.51 14.97
C SER A 125 13.05 4.88 14.72
N ALA A 126 12.05 5.23 15.54
CA ALA A 126 11.45 6.56 15.48
C ALA A 126 12.42 7.64 15.96
N GLY A 127 13.17 7.41 17.04
CA GLY A 127 14.21 8.31 17.53
C GLY A 127 13.76 9.67 18.12
N PHE A 128 12.67 10.26 17.63
CA PHE A 128 12.20 11.63 17.98
C PHE A 128 12.14 11.90 19.49
N VAL A 129 11.59 10.96 20.27
CA VAL A 129 11.45 11.09 21.73
C VAL A 129 12.80 11.20 22.45
N ASN A 130 13.86 10.61 21.90
CA ASN A 130 15.21 10.65 22.46
C ASN A 130 15.88 12.04 22.30
N VAL A 131 15.29 12.93 21.49
CA VAL A 131 15.67 14.35 21.36
C VAL A 131 14.55 15.29 21.84
N GLY A 132 13.57 14.78 22.59
CA GLY A 132 12.48 15.58 23.17
C GLY A 132 11.38 15.99 22.17
N LEU A 133 11.32 15.37 20.99
CA LEU A 133 10.33 15.67 19.96
C LEU A 133 9.25 14.59 19.84
N ALA A 134 8.04 15.02 19.45
CA ALA A 134 6.99 14.11 19.01
C ALA A 134 7.29 13.57 17.59
N PRO A 135 6.74 12.42 17.19
CA PRO A 135 6.94 11.87 15.84
C PRO A 135 6.31 12.74 14.76
N ASP A 136 7.11 13.10 13.76
CA ASP A 136 6.74 13.99 12.65
C ASP A 136 6.72 13.29 11.28
N THR A 137 6.54 14.08 10.21
CA THR A 137 6.75 13.65 8.81
C THR A 137 5.93 12.41 8.41
N GLY A 138 4.80 12.15 9.08
CA GLY A 138 3.90 11.01 8.82
C GLY A 138 4.15 9.74 9.64
N ALA A 139 5.20 9.66 10.47
CA ALA A 139 5.50 8.44 11.26
C ALA A 139 4.31 8.02 12.17
N SER A 140 3.65 8.99 12.79
CA SER A 140 2.47 8.82 13.63
C SER A 140 1.18 8.49 12.86
N PHE A 141 1.16 8.64 11.53
CA PHE A 141 0.04 8.28 10.66
C PHE A 141 0.18 6.86 10.11
N PHE A 142 1.33 6.53 9.51
CA PHE A 142 1.56 5.25 8.82
C PHE A 142 1.86 4.08 9.78
N LEU A 143 2.71 4.28 10.80
CA LEU A 143 3.12 3.19 11.69
C LEU A 143 1.93 2.47 12.39
N PRO A 144 0.95 3.16 13.00
CA PRO A 144 -0.19 2.47 13.63
C PRO A 144 -1.12 1.75 12.63
N ARG A 145 -1.11 2.14 11.35
CA ARG A 145 -1.83 1.43 10.27
C ARG A 145 -1.16 0.12 9.89
N LEU A 146 0.17 0.04 10.00
CA LEU A 146 0.97 -1.15 9.67
C LEU A 146 1.06 -2.16 10.83
N VAL A 147 1.42 -1.70 12.04
CA VAL A 147 1.75 -2.62 13.17
C VAL A 147 0.69 -2.67 14.28
N GLY A 148 -0.37 -1.85 14.17
CA GLY A 148 -1.40 -1.63 15.17
C GLY A 148 -1.01 -0.63 16.27
N HIS A 149 -2.00 0.06 16.84
CA HIS A 149 -1.81 1.18 17.76
C HIS A 149 -0.88 0.88 18.94
N GLY A 150 -1.04 -0.26 19.63
CA GLY A 150 -0.24 -0.60 20.81
C GLY A 150 1.25 -0.75 20.52
N ARG A 151 1.62 -1.44 19.42
CA ARG A 151 3.01 -1.58 18.98
C ARG A 151 3.58 -0.25 18.49
N ALA A 152 2.79 0.50 17.71
CA ALA A 152 3.19 1.82 17.24
C ALA A 152 3.48 2.76 18.41
N PHE A 153 2.59 2.85 19.40
CA PHE A 153 2.81 3.65 20.61
C PHE A 153 4.10 3.24 21.32
N GLN A 154 4.34 1.93 21.53
CA GLN A 154 5.58 1.44 22.14
C GLN A 154 6.83 1.88 21.35
N ILE A 155 6.84 1.71 20.03
CA ILE A 155 7.98 2.08 19.16
C ILE A 155 8.23 3.60 19.16
N LEU A 156 7.17 4.40 19.07
CA LEU A 156 7.25 5.86 19.03
C LEU A 156 7.65 6.45 20.39
N ALA A 157 7.02 6.00 21.49
CA ALA A 157 7.19 6.57 22.82
C ALA A 157 8.45 6.08 23.57
N THR A 158 8.97 4.89 23.24
CA THR A 158 10.27 4.42 23.78
C THR A 158 11.46 4.75 22.89
N GLY A 159 11.22 5.17 21.64
CA GLY A 159 12.26 5.37 20.64
C GLY A 159 13.12 4.12 20.40
N ARG A 160 12.60 2.90 20.67
CA ARG A 160 13.38 1.66 20.56
C ARG A 160 13.86 1.40 19.13
N LYS A 161 14.83 0.51 19.03
CA LYS A 161 15.23 -0.13 17.77
C LYS A 161 14.37 -1.37 17.54
N VAL A 162 13.92 -1.56 16.31
CA VAL A 162 13.24 -2.75 15.81
C VAL A 162 14.14 -3.38 14.75
N GLY A 163 14.54 -4.63 14.94
CA GLY A 163 15.36 -5.37 13.97
C GLY A 163 14.55 -5.88 12.77
N ALA A 164 15.23 -6.34 11.71
CA ALA A 164 14.57 -6.85 10.51
C ALA A 164 13.55 -7.99 10.81
N GLU A 165 13.93 -8.98 11.61
CA GLU A 165 13.04 -10.08 12.02
C GLU A 165 11.83 -9.61 12.83
N GLU A 166 12.03 -8.73 13.82
CA GLU A 166 10.96 -8.11 14.61
C GLU A 166 10.02 -7.32 13.70
N ALA A 167 10.56 -6.58 12.72
CA ALA A 167 9.81 -5.81 11.74
C ALA A 167 8.91 -6.70 10.87
N LEU A 168 9.39 -7.87 10.43
CA LEU A 168 8.58 -8.82 9.67
C LEU A 168 7.46 -9.41 10.56
N ALA A 169 7.81 -9.84 11.77
CA ALA A 169 6.87 -10.47 12.71
C ALA A 169 5.74 -9.54 13.18
N ILE A 170 5.93 -8.22 13.14
CA ILE A 170 4.89 -7.23 13.50
C ILE A 170 4.17 -6.61 12.30
N GLY A 171 4.50 -6.98 11.06
CA GLY A 171 3.90 -6.42 9.83
C GLY A 171 4.45 -5.05 9.40
N LEU A 172 5.61 -4.63 9.94
CA LEU A 172 6.28 -3.38 9.54
C LEU A 172 6.89 -3.51 8.13
N VAL A 173 7.39 -4.68 7.77
CA VAL A 173 7.93 -4.99 6.43
C VAL A 173 7.29 -6.24 5.83
N ASN A 174 7.30 -6.34 4.50
CA ASN A 174 6.64 -7.42 3.75
C ASN A 174 7.56 -8.62 3.49
N ARG A 175 8.88 -8.39 3.42
CA ARG A 175 9.93 -9.42 3.28
C ARG A 175 11.18 -9.00 4.06
N VAL A 176 11.93 -9.99 4.55
CA VAL A 176 13.32 -9.85 5.01
C VAL A 176 14.17 -10.81 4.19
N VAL A 177 15.27 -10.32 3.65
CA VAL A 177 16.17 -11.04 2.74
C VAL A 177 17.62 -10.66 3.06
N GLU A 178 18.59 -11.48 2.64
CA GLU A 178 19.99 -11.10 2.81
C GLU A 178 20.32 -9.82 2.05
N HIS A 179 21.23 -9.01 2.61
CA HIS A 179 21.55 -7.68 2.10
C HIS A 179 21.94 -7.70 0.61
N GLU A 180 22.72 -8.70 0.21
CA GLU A 180 23.19 -8.91 -1.17
C GLU A 180 22.06 -9.29 -2.15
N ALA A 181 20.90 -9.75 -1.65
CA ALA A 181 19.71 -10.07 -2.44
C ALA A 181 18.66 -8.95 -2.46
N LEU A 182 18.79 -7.93 -1.60
CA LEU A 182 17.75 -6.92 -1.36
C LEU A 182 17.26 -6.22 -2.63
N MET A 183 18.19 -5.72 -3.46
CA MET A 183 17.80 -4.94 -4.64
C MET A 183 17.10 -5.82 -5.69
N THR A 184 17.55 -7.06 -5.87
CA THR A 184 16.88 -8.05 -6.72
C THR A 184 15.45 -8.32 -6.25
N GLU A 185 15.28 -8.63 -4.96
CA GLU A 185 13.97 -8.92 -4.35
C GLU A 185 13.00 -7.73 -4.36
N ALA A 186 13.51 -6.50 -4.19
CA ALA A 186 12.72 -5.28 -4.30
C ALA A 186 12.33 -4.97 -5.77
N VAL A 187 13.24 -5.22 -6.71
CA VAL A 187 13.00 -5.08 -8.16
C VAL A 187 11.99 -6.12 -8.65
N GLU A 188 12.14 -7.40 -8.32
CA GLU A 188 11.19 -8.45 -8.70
C GLU A 188 9.77 -8.17 -8.16
N LEU A 189 9.67 -7.60 -6.95
CA LEU A 189 8.40 -7.15 -6.38
C LEU A 189 7.81 -5.96 -7.15
N ALA A 190 8.64 -4.98 -7.54
CA ALA A 190 8.23 -3.86 -8.37
C ALA A 190 7.80 -4.30 -9.78
N GLU A 191 8.52 -5.24 -10.42
CA GLU A 191 8.17 -5.83 -11.72
C GLU A 191 6.85 -6.61 -11.65
N LEU A 192 6.65 -7.41 -10.58
CA LEU A 192 5.41 -8.15 -10.38
C LEU A 192 4.19 -7.22 -10.31
N LEU A 193 4.36 -6.00 -9.79
CA LEU A 193 3.32 -4.97 -9.74
C LEU A 193 3.22 -4.19 -11.07
N SER A 194 4.34 -3.80 -11.68
CA SER A 194 4.37 -3.02 -12.93
C SER A 194 3.79 -3.79 -14.11
N ALA A 195 3.93 -5.13 -14.12
CA ALA A 195 3.34 -6.06 -15.08
C ALA A 195 1.80 -6.20 -14.96
N LYS A 196 1.17 -5.63 -13.93
CA LYS A 196 -0.30 -5.53 -13.83
C LYS A 196 -0.80 -4.30 -14.60
N PRO A 197 -2.11 -4.21 -14.92
CA PRO A 197 -2.67 -2.99 -15.49
C PRO A 197 -2.54 -1.84 -14.49
N GLY A 198 -1.76 -0.81 -14.82
CA GLY A 198 -1.49 0.31 -13.91
C GLY A 198 -2.75 0.91 -13.29
N ILE A 199 -3.80 1.12 -14.11
CA ILE A 199 -5.12 1.60 -13.66
C ILE A 199 -5.75 0.79 -12.53
N ALA A 200 -5.49 -0.53 -12.47
CA ALA A 200 -6.02 -1.41 -11.43
C ALA A 200 -5.16 -1.40 -10.16
N VAL A 201 -3.84 -1.26 -10.29
CA VAL A 201 -2.92 -1.09 -9.14
C VAL A 201 -3.16 0.26 -8.48
N GLN A 202 -3.27 1.31 -9.28
CA GLN A 202 -3.62 2.65 -8.84
C GLN A 202 -4.98 2.68 -8.13
N ALA A 203 -6.01 2.05 -8.71
CA ALA A 203 -7.32 1.93 -8.06
C ALA A 203 -7.25 1.22 -6.70
N VAL A 204 -6.48 0.14 -6.57
CA VAL A 204 -6.28 -0.54 -5.27
C VAL A 204 -5.62 0.40 -4.25
N LYS A 205 -4.60 1.16 -4.64
CA LYS A 205 -3.92 2.14 -3.77
C LYS A 205 -4.86 3.26 -3.32
N GLU A 206 -5.56 3.90 -4.26
CA GLU A 206 -6.53 4.95 -3.98
C GLU A 206 -7.68 4.47 -3.06
N LEU A 207 -8.13 3.22 -3.22
CA LEU A 207 -9.18 2.63 -2.38
C LEU A 207 -8.70 2.26 -0.96
N LEU A 208 -7.46 1.81 -0.80
CA LEU A 208 -6.89 1.46 0.51
C LEU A 208 -6.66 2.70 1.39
N GLU A 209 -6.17 3.80 0.81
CA GLU A 209 -6.02 5.06 1.54
C GLU A 209 -7.40 5.62 1.93
N ALA A 210 -8.36 5.61 0.99
CA ALA A 210 -9.72 6.10 1.23
C ALA A 210 -10.47 5.28 2.31
N ALA A 211 -10.23 3.97 2.41
CA ALA A 211 -10.79 3.12 3.46
C ALA A 211 -10.34 3.55 4.87
N GLY A 212 -9.23 4.28 5.00
CA GLY A 212 -8.73 4.82 6.26
C GLY A 212 -9.55 5.99 6.83
N HIS A 213 -10.51 6.54 6.09
CA HIS A 213 -11.38 7.63 6.52
C HIS A 213 -12.86 7.51 6.09
N ASN A 214 -13.19 6.59 5.18
CA ASN A 214 -14.55 6.40 4.68
C ASN A 214 -15.47 5.65 5.65
N SER A 215 -16.78 5.93 5.55
CA SER A 215 -17.81 4.98 5.99
C SER A 215 -17.94 3.85 4.97
N LEU A 216 -18.51 2.69 5.35
CA LEU A 216 -18.71 1.57 4.42
C LEU A 216 -19.47 1.98 3.15
N ALA A 217 -20.50 2.82 3.27
CA ALA A 217 -21.23 3.36 2.12
C ALA A 217 -20.34 4.29 1.26
N GLY A 218 -19.55 5.17 1.88
CA GLY A 218 -18.58 6.02 1.17
C GLY A 218 -17.50 5.22 0.45
N GLN A 219 -17.14 4.04 0.97
CA GLN A 219 -16.20 3.12 0.35
C GLN A 219 -16.82 2.41 -0.87
N PHE A 220 -18.05 1.90 -0.79
CA PHE A 220 -18.74 1.35 -1.96
C PHE A 220 -18.87 2.38 -3.10
N GLU A 221 -19.14 3.64 -2.76
CA GLU A 221 -19.16 4.75 -3.73
C GLU A 221 -17.77 5.03 -4.33
N ALA A 222 -16.68 4.86 -3.56
CA ALA A 222 -15.32 4.94 -4.09
C ALA A 222 -14.99 3.76 -5.02
N GLU A 223 -15.37 2.54 -4.62
CA GLU A 223 -15.20 1.32 -5.41
C GLU A 223 -15.96 1.41 -6.74
N ALA A 224 -17.19 1.93 -6.75
CA ALA A 224 -17.95 2.17 -7.97
C ALA A 224 -17.25 3.14 -8.93
N ARG A 225 -16.78 4.30 -8.43
CA ARG A 225 -16.04 5.29 -9.25
C ARG A 225 -14.76 4.69 -9.86
N MET A 226 -14.03 3.88 -9.09
CA MET A 226 -12.81 3.22 -9.59
C MET A 226 -13.11 2.06 -10.54
N TYR A 227 -14.20 1.33 -10.32
CA TYR A 227 -14.69 0.32 -11.25
C TYR A 227 -15.03 0.93 -12.61
N ASP A 228 -15.80 2.02 -12.65
CA ASP A 228 -16.16 2.69 -13.90
C ASP A 228 -14.92 3.19 -14.64
N ARG A 229 -14.04 3.92 -13.94
CA ARG A 229 -12.74 4.42 -14.45
C ARG A 229 -11.86 3.30 -15.04
N ALA A 230 -11.87 2.11 -14.43
CA ALA A 230 -11.10 0.96 -14.92
C ALA A 230 -11.84 0.10 -15.97
N SER A 231 -13.17 0.13 -16.01
CA SER A 231 -13.99 -0.78 -16.83
C SER A 231 -13.80 -0.58 -18.34
N THR A 232 -13.66 0.67 -18.77
CA THR A 232 -13.46 1.08 -20.18
C THR A 232 -11.98 1.24 -20.54
N HIS A 233 -11.07 1.23 -19.55
CA HIS A 233 -9.66 1.54 -19.76
C HIS A 233 -8.96 0.53 -20.69
N PRO A 234 -8.18 0.97 -21.71
CA PRO A 234 -7.53 0.06 -22.67
C PRO A 234 -6.68 -1.03 -22.02
N GLY A 235 -5.91 -0.68 -20.98
CA GLY A 235 -5.09 -1.64 -20.24
C GLY A 235 -5.89 -2.75 -19.54
N ARG A 236 -7.12 -2.47 -19.09
CA ARG A 236 -8.03 -3.48 -18.52
C ARG A 236 -8.63 -4.38 -19.60
N ILE A 237 -8.97 -3.81 -20.75
CA ILE A 237 -9.48 -4.56 -21.91
C ILE A 237 -8.40 -5.54 -22.41
N ALA A 238 -7.16 -5.07 -22.58
CA ALA A 238 -6.03 -5.90 -22.99
C ALA A 238 -5.74 -7.03 -22.00
N ALA A 239 -5.69 -6.74 -20.70
CA ALA A 239 -5.46 -7.75 -19.66
C ALA A 239 -6.59 -8.78 -19.56
N ARG A 240 -7.86 -8.37 -19.71
CA ARG A 240 -8.98 -9.31 -19.80
C ARG A 240 -8.83 -10.25 -21.01
N LYS A 241 -8.45 -9.72 -22.18
CA LYS A 241 -8.21 -10.53 -23.39
C LYS A 241 -7.09 -11.57 -23.16
N ALA A 242 -5.97 -11.15 -22.57
CA ALA A 242 -4.84 -12.03 -22.25
C ALA A 242 -5.22 -13.12 -21.22
N MET A 243 -5.96 -12.76 -20.16
CA MET A 243 -6.39 -13.72 -19.14
C MET A 243 -7.38 -14.75 -19.70
N VAL A 244 -8.34 -14.33 -20.54
CA VAL A 244 -9.25 -15.25 -21.24
C VAL A 244 -8.47 -16.20 -22.14
N ALA A 245 -7.53 -15.70 -22.94
CA ALA A 245 -6.69 -16.52 -23.80
C ALA A 245 -5.93 -17.61 -23.02
N LYS A 246 -5.28 -17.23 -21.90
CA LYS A 246 -4.56 -18.16 -21.00
C LYS A 246 -5.47 -19.22 -20.39
N LEU A 247 -6.71 -18.87 -20.03
CA LEU A 247 -7.70 -19.82 -19.49
C LEU A 247 -8.25 -20.77 -20.58
N THR A 248 -8.30 -20.33 -21.84
CA THR A 248 -8.70 -21.20 -22.97
C THR A 248 -7.59 -22.12 -23.46
N SER A 249 -6.33 -21.67 -23.49
CA SER A 249 -5.20 -22.47 -23.99
C SER A 249 -4.79 -23.64 -23.08
N GLY A 250 -5.25 -23.64 -21.82
CA GLY A 250 -5.04 -24.74 -20.86
C GLY A 250 -6.13 -25.81 -20.86
N ARG A 251 -7.19 -25.68 -21.67
CA ARG A 251 -8.19 -26.74 -21.86
C ARG A 251 -7.79 -27.58 -23.06
N PRO A 252 -7.87 -28.93 -22.99
CA PRO A 252 -8.03 -29.73 -24.19
C PRO A 252 -9.19 -29.16 -25.00
N GLY A 253 -9.03 -29.04 -26.32
CA GLY A 253 -10.18 -28.80 -27.19
C GLY A 253 -11.25 -29.87 -26.94
N PRO A 254 -12.55 -29.57 -27.13
CA PRO A 254 -13.57 -30.60 -26.97
C PRO A 254 -13.24 -31.76 -27.90
N GLN A 255 -12.88 -32.90 -27.31
CA GLN A 255 -12.77 -34.14 -28.07
C GLN A 255 -14.14 -34.35 -28.71
N ALA A 256 -14.15 -34.50 -30.04
CA ALA A 256 -15.37 -34.81 -30.76
C ALA A 256 -15.85 -36.17 -30.26
N ALA A 257 -16.83 -36.16 -29.36
CA ALA A 257 -17.42 -37.39 -28.85
C ALA A 257 -18.10 -38.09 -30.04
N GLU A 258 -17.50 -39.19 -30.50
CA GLU A 258 -18.13 -40.05 -31.48
C GLU A 258 -19.50 -40.47 -30.94
N ALA A 259 -20.56 -40.16 -31.70
CA ALA A 259 -21.91 -40.45 -31.26
C ALA A 259 -22.07 -41.97 -31.12
N PRO A 260 -22.43 -42.50 -29.94
CA PRO A 260 -22.60 -43.93 -29.77
C PRO A 260 -23.73 -44.42 -30.69
N PRO A 261 -23.52 -45.50 -31.47
CA PRO A 261 -24.47 -45.93 -32.49
C PRO A 261 -25.73 -46.52 -31.86
N GLY A 262 -26.80 -45.72 -31.85
CA GLY A 262 -28.17 -46.17 -31.58
C GLY A 262 -28.56 -46.23 -30.10
N SER A 263 -29.30 -45.21 -29.65
CA SER A 263 -30.29 -45.37 -28.58
C SER A 263 -31.58 -44.66 -28.99
N GLY A 264 -32.72 -45.29 -28.72
CA GLY A 264 -34.03 -44.81 -29.17
C GLY A 264 -34.48 -43.57 -28.39
N MET A 265 -35.05 -42.60 -29.09
CA MET A 265 -35.51 -41.34 -28.49
C MET A 265 -36.83 -41.52 -27.73
N THR A 266 -36.75 -41.90 -26.44
CA THR A 266 -37.86 -41.71 -25.51
C THR A 266 -38.09 -40.21 -25.25
N PRO A 267 -39.34 -39.71 -25.35
CA PRO A 267 -39.63 -38.31 -25.04
C PRO A 267 -39.43 -38.00 -23.54
N PRO A 268 -39.11 -36.76 -23.16
CA PRO A 268 -38.91 -36.38 -21.77
C PRO A 268 -40.20 -36.49 -20.95
N ALA A 269 -40.08 -36.92 -19.70
CA ALA A 269 -41.20 -36.99 -18.78
C ALA A 269 -41.74 -35.59 -18.44
N VAL A 270 -43.06 -35.44 -18.43
CA VAL A 270 -43.73 -34.18 -18.06
C VAL A 270 -43.54 -33.92 -16.56
N ILE A 271 -42.97 -32.77 -16.22
CA ILE A 271 -42.86 -32.30 -14.84
C ILE A 271 -44.24 -31.74 -14.43
N PRO A 272 -44.86 -32.23 -13.34
CA PRO A 272 -46.13 -31.69 -12.86
C PRO A 272 -45.94 -30.30 -12.24
N GLU A 273 -46.90 -29.40 -12.46
CA GLU A 273 -46.87 -28.04 -11.90
C GLU A 273 -46.96 -28.03 -10.36
N PRO A 274 -46.30 -27.08 -9.68
CA PRO A 274 -46.41 -26.92 -8.24
C PRO A 274 -47.79 -26.37 -7.84
N ALA A 275 -48.42 -27.02 -6.85
CA ALA A 275 -49.75 -26.63 -6.36
C ALA A 275 -49.79 -25.19 -5.81
N PRO A 276 -50.89 -24.43 -6.00
CA PRO A 276 -50.96 -23.02 -5.64
C PRO A 276 -50.87 -22.78 -4.14
N ALA A 277 -50.04 -21.80 -3.75
CA ALA A 277 -49.80 -21.44 -2.35
C ALA A 277 -51.08 -20.95 -1.65
N ARG A 278 -51.36 -21.51 -0.45
CA ARG A 278 -52.48 -21.07 0.39
C ARG A 278 -52.22 -19.64 0.91
N ARG A 279 -53.19 -18.74 0.73
CA ARG A 279 -53.12 -17.38 1.28
C ARG A 279 -53.04 -17.42 2.81
N PRO A 280 -52.20 -16.59 3.46
CA PRO A 280 -52.23 -16.43 4.91
C PRO A 280 -53.53 -15.75 5.34
N THR A 281 -54.15 -16.25 6.41
CA THR A 281 -55.34 -15.67 7.02
C THR A 281 -54.99 -14.43 7.85
N ARG A 282 -55.86 -13.40 7.82
CA ARG A 282 -55.70 -12.20 8.66
C ARG A 282 -55.94 -12.56 10.13
N GLY A 283 -55.01 -12.22 11.03
CA GLY A 283 -55.08 -12.56 12.45
C GLY A 283 -54.53 -11.48 13.40
N HIS A 284 -55.38 -10.49 13.71
CA HIS A 284 -55.30 -9.52 14.82
C HIS A 284 -54.07 -8.58 15.01
N PRO A 285 -54.28 -7.37 15.57
CA PRO A 285 -53.21 -6.40 15.80
C PRO A 285 -52.44 -6.67 17.09
N ARG A 286 -51.11 -6.43 17.08
CA ARG A 286 -50.31 -6.32 18.31
C ARG A 286 -50.47 -4.93 18.92
N ARG A 287 -50.59 -4.87 20.25
CA ARG A 287 -50.65 -3.60 21.01
C ARG A 287 -49.27 -2.90 20.99
N PRO A 288 -49.21 -1.56 21.09
CA PRO A 288 -47.93 -0.84 21.16
C PRO A 288 -47.13 -1.22 22.40
N PHE A 289 -45.80 -1.24 22.25
CA PHE A 289 -44.85 -1.53 23.31
C PHE A 289 -44.64 -0.26 24.15
N CYS A 290 -44.69 -0.37 25.47
CA CYS A 290 -44.49 0.77 26.38
C CYS A 290 -43.06 0.77 26.92
N MET A 291 -42.37 1.91 26.82
CA MET A 291 -41.02 2.11 27.34
C MET A 291 -41.11 2.63 28.78
N PRO A 292 -40.29 2.14 29.73
CA PRO A 292 -40.20 2.72 31.08
C PRO A 292 -39.36 4.00 31.09
N ASP A 293 -39.76 4.99 31.88
CA ASP A 293 -39.05 6.25 32.06
C ASP A 293 -37.72 6.11 32.84
N PRO A 294 -36.73 7.00 32.60
CA PRO A 294 -35.47 7.01 33.33
C PRO A 294 -35.63 7.55 34.77
N VAL A 295 -35.17 6.77 35.74
CA VAL A 295 -35.16 7.13 37.17
C VAL A 295 -34.23 8.33 37.42
N ARG A 296 -34.72 9.32 38.21
CA ARG A 296 -33.90 10.38 38.79
C ARG A 296 -33.54 10.08 40.24
N SER A 297 -32.27 10.25 40.57
CA SER A 297 -31.70 10.42 41.92
C SER A 297 -30.47 11.30 41.74
N SER A 298 -30.53 12.60 42.08
CA SER A 298 -30.42 13.18 43.44
C SER A 298 -28.97 13.33 43.86
#